data_AF-A0A8J2HRP4-F1
#
_entry.id   AF-A0A8J2HRP4-F1
#
_cell.length_a   1.000
_cell.length_b   1.000
_cell.length_c   1.000
_cell.angle_alpha   90.00
_cell.angle_beta   90.00
_cell.angle_gamma   90.00
#
_symmetry.space_group_name_H-M   'P 1'
#
loop_
_entity.id
_entity.type
_entity.pdbx_description
1 polymer ?
#
loop_
_entity_poly.entity_id
_entity_poly.type
_entity_poly.pdbx_seq_one_letter_code
_entity_poly.pdbx_strand_id
1 'polypeptide(L)'
;MSIRRHSRNNKTESHAAKIGEKWIKGLCEYCVCEKSTDIIPKSTCTKIQCSKIDDHSDSKNYKLKEVTVEGHCCPRMERVACKHQDKFYNVGEKCQSEDFCTNYECIYNNQSLRIKESITKCEKVDLLEEEKYEIKTEKIAGQCCPACITEECLNKTGKIELVQTVRTCNQDCKLGWEYRDPKEGECCGECEQTYCIENGILHQINMPPGYLMIIARLIFVRLNTAIR
;
A
#
# COMPACT_ATOMS: atom_id res chain seq x y z
N MET A 1 -10.86 62.06 -10.92
CA MET A 1 -10.61 61.46 -9.59
C MET A 1 -11.97 61.26 -8.93
N SER A 2 -12.59 60.08 -9.10
CA SER A 2 -13.90 59.77 -8.47
C SER A 2 -13.83 58.38 -7.85
N ILE A 3 -13.77 58.37 -6.52
CA ILE A 3 -13.77 57.18 -5.69
C ILE A 3 -15.22 56.68 -5.60
N ARG A 4 -15.55 55.59 -6.30
CA ARG A 4 -16.81 54.86 -6.07
C ARG A 4 -16.69 54.12 -4.73
N ARG A 5 -17.34 54.66 -3.69
CA ARG A 5 -17.57 53.95 -2.43
C ARG A 5 -18.56 52.81 -2.68
N HIS A 6 -18.07 51.57 -2.66
CA HIS A 6 -18.95 50.42 -2.50
C HIS A 6 -19.45 50.37 -1.06
N SER A 7 -20.66 50.85 -0.84
CA SER A 7 -21.43 50.59 0.37
C SER A 7 -21.89 49.12 0.34
N ARG A 8 -21.24 48.25 1.11
CA ARG A 8 -21.79 46.91 1.40
C ARG A 8 -22.92 47.08 2.41
N ASN A 9 -24.15 47.01 1.92
CA ASN A 9 -25.34 46.85 2.75
C ASN A 9 -25.25 45.53 3.52
N ASN A 10 -24.79 45.58 4.77
CA ASN A 10 -24.94 44.48 5.72
C ASN A 10 -26.38 44.49 6.22
N LYS A 11 -27.27 43.83 5.49
CA LYS A 11 -28.66 43.64 5.90
C LYS A 11 -28.66 42.59 7.01
N THR A 12 -28.77 43.02 8.26
CA THR A 12 -28.95 42.11 9.41
C THR A 12 -30.29 41.41 9.29
N GLU A 13 -30.26 40.13 8.98
CA GLU A 13 -31.44 39.27 8.89
C GLU A 13 -31.93 38.94 10.31
N SER A 14 -33.16 39.33 10.65
CA SER A 14 -33.76 39.09 11.95
C SER A 14 -34.62 37.82 11.92
N HIS A 15 -34.38 36.89 12.85
CA HIS A 15 -35.14 35.64 13.00
C HIS A 15 -36.01 35.71 14.25
N ALA A 16 -37.33 35.53 14.10
CA ALA A 16 -38.27 35.45 15.20
C ALA A 16 -38.54 33.97 15.54
N ALA A 17 -38.28 33.57 16.78
CA ALA A 17 -38.42 32.20 17.26
C ALA A 17 -39.20 32.16 18.58
N LYS A 18 -39.98 31.11 18.82
CA LYS A 18 -40.67 30.89 20.09
C LYS A 18 -39.69 30.39 21.16
N ILE A 19 -40.01 30.60 22.43
CA ILE A 19 -39.22 30.02 23.54
C ILE A 19 -39.16 28.50 23.40
N GLY A 20 -37.96 27.93 23.47
CA GLY A 20 -37.67 26.51 23.26
C GLY A 20 -37.47 26.12 21.79
N GLU A 21 -37.77 27.01 20.84
CA GLU A 21 -37.49 26.80 19.42
C GLU A 21 -35.99 26.84 19.14
N LYS A 22 -35.60 26.01 18.18
CA LYS A 22 -34.22 25.67 17.85
C LYS A 22 -34.01 25.87 16.37
N TRP A 23 -32.96 26.58 15.99
CA TRP A 23 -32.66 26.86 14.59
C TRP A 23 -31.16 26.82 14.32
N ILE A 24 -30.80 26.64 13.06
CA ILE A 24 -29.42 26.71 12.60
C ILE A 24 -29.19 28.11 12.02
N LYS A 25 -28.10 28.74 12.43
CA LYS A 25 -27.65 30.04 11.95
C LYS A 25 -26.38 29.83 11.10
N GLY A 26 -26.52 29.91 9.79
CA GLY A 26 -25.44 29.52 8.87
C GLY A 26 -25.26 28.00 8.84
N LEU A 27 -24.03 27.51 8.68
CA LEU A 27 -23.74 26.07 8.63
C LEU A 27 -23.28 25.49 9.98
N CYS A 28 -22.65 26.30 10.84
CA CYS A 28 -21.90 25.81 12.01
C CYS A 28 -22.36 26.39 13.35
N GLU A 29 -23.52 27.01 13.42
CA GLU A 29 -24.03 27.61 14.66
C GLU A 29 -25.47 27.15 14.85
N TYR A 30 -25.77 26.66 16.04
CA TYR A 30 -27.10 26.22 16.42
C TYR A 30 -27.55 27.07 17.60
N CYS A 31 -28.75 27.63 17.48
CA CYS A 31 -29.30 28.56 18.44
C CYS A 31 -30.60 28.02 19.02
N VAL A 32 -30.85 28.36 20.29
CA VAL A 32 -32.11 28.12 20.99
C VAL A 32 -32.60 29.40 21.63
N CYS A 33 -33.91 29.65 21.57
CA CYS A 33 -34.52 30.77 22.26
C CYS A 33 -34.85 30.36 23.69
N GLU A 34 -34.23 31.00 24.67
CA GLU A 34 -34.36 30.65 26.08
C GLU A 34 -35.04 31.79 26.87
N LYS A 35 -35.71 31.42 27.97
CA LYS A 35 -36.21 32.41 28.93
C LYS A 35 -35.02 33.07 29.61
N SER A 36 -34.98 34.40 29.62
CA SER A 36 -33.98 35.16 30.36
C SER A 36 -34.56 35.68 31.67
N THR A 37 -33.67 36.03 32.60
CA THR A 37 -34.02 36.69 33.87
C THR A 37 -34.68 38.06 33.66
N ASP A 38 -34.38 38.70 32.53
CA ASP A 38 -34.79 40.08 32.25
C ASP A 38 -36.17 40.18 31.57
N ILE A 39 -37.02 39.14 31.70
CA ILE A 39 -38.36 39.00 31.08
C ILE A 39 -38.33 38.88 29.53
N ILE A 40 -37.27 39.37 28.87
CA ILE A 40 -37.07 39.30 27.43
C ILE A 40 -36.36 37.98 27.07
N PRO A 41 -36.97 37.10 26.25
CA PRO A 41 -36.29 35.89 25.77
C PRO A 41 -35.02 36.22 24.99
N LYS A 42 -33.94 35.47 25.22
CA LYS A 42 -32.65 35.65 24.55
C LYS A 42 -32.26 34.39 23.80
N SER A 43 -31.61 34.56 22.65
CA SER A 43 -31.03 33.43 21.92
C SER A 43 -29.69 33.04 22.52
N THR A 44 -29.53 31.76 22.85
CA THR A 44 -28.24 31.16 23.20
C THR A 44 -27.77 30.35 21.99
N CYS A 45 -26.61 30.69 21.45
CA CYS A 45 -26.06 30.05 20.26
C CYS A 45 -24.76 29.30 20.60
N THR A 46 -24.67 28.06 20.13
CA THR A 46 -23.51 27.20 20.28
C THR A 46 -22.90 26.94 18.91
N LYS A 47 -21.59 27.13 18.80
CA LYS A 47 -20.83 26.82 17.58
C LYS A 47 -20.46 25.34 17.56
N ILE A 48 -20.75 24.67 16.46
CA ILE A 48 -20.33 23.30 16.20
C ILE A 48 -18.80 23.29 16.08
N GLN A 49 -18.15 22.41 16.84
CA GLN A 49 -16.71 22.19 16.77
C GLN A 49 -16.45 20.98 15.86
N CYS A 50 -15.57 21.16 14.88
CA CYS A 50 -15.17 20.07 13.99
C CYS A 50 -13.95 19.33 14.55
N SER A 51 -13.90 18.03 14.32
CA SER A 51 -12.73 17.20 14.65
C SER A 51 -11.50 17.66 13.86
N LYS A 52 -10.34 17.66 14.52
CA LYS A 52 -9.08 17.97 13.85
C LYS A 52 -8.55 16.72 13.13
N ILE A 53 -7.67 16.94 12.16
CA ILE A 53 -6.99 15.86 11.42
C ILE A 53 -6.32 14.86 12.38
N ASP A 54 -5.62 15.35 13.41
CA ASP A 54 -4.84 14.52 14.33
C ASP A 54 -5.73 13.56 15.16
N ASP A 55 -6.98 13.96 15.43
CA ASP A 55 -7.95 13.17 16.20
C ASP A 55 -8.55 12.03 15.37
N HIS A 56 -8.38 12.04 14.05
CA HIS A 56 -8.97 11.04 13.16
C HIS A 56 -8.23 9.70 13.26
N SER A 57 -8.95 8.59 13.33
CA SER A 57 -8.36 7.24 13.47
C SER A 57 -7.34 6.90 12.38
N ASP A 58 -7.61 7.34 11.15
CA ASP A 58 -6.72 7.13 10.00
C ASP A 58 -5.43 7.96 10.01
N SER A 59 -5.31 9.00 10.85
CA SER A 59 -4.12 9.88 10.89
C SER A 59 -2.85 9.10 11.23
N LYS A 60 -3.00 7.95 11.90
CA LYS A 60 -1.91 7.03 12.24
C LYS A 60 -1.26 6.36 11.02
N ASN A 61 -2.06 6.08 10.00
CA ASN A 61 -1.66 5.25 8.86
C ASN A 61 -1.70 5.99 7.52
N TYR A 62 -2.31 7.18 7.48
CA TYR A 62 -2.52 7.94 6.26
C TYR A 62 -2.30 9.42 6.49
N LYS A 63 -1.77 10.10 5.47
CA LYS A 63 -1.83 11.55 5.44
C LYS A 63 -3.25 11.94 5.04
N LEU A 64 -3.88 12.77 5.84
CA LEU A 64 -5.24 13.24 5.59
C LEU A 64 -5.25 14.68 5.08
N LYS A 65 -6.30 15.01 4.33
CA LYS A 65 -6.61 16.37 3.89
C LYS A 65 -8.08 16.66 4.21
N GLU A 66 -8.33 17.86 4.72
CA GLU A 66 -9.70 18.37 4.87
C GLU A 66 -10.26 18.82 3.52
N VAL A 67 -11.45 18.33 3.19
CA VAL A 67 -12.21 18.72 2.01
C VAL A 67 -13.53 19.31 2.45
N THR A 68 -13.71 20.60 2.22
CA THR A 68 -14.96 21.31 2.49
C THR A 68 -16.06 20.75 1.59
N VAL A 69 -17.14 20.28 2.20
CA VAL A 69 -18.32 19.79 1.49
C VAL A 69 -19.39 20.87 1.52
N GLU A 70 -19.94 21.20 0.35
CA GLU A 70 -21.00 22.20 0.24
C GLU A 70 -22.21 21.81 1.12
N GLY A 71 -22.78 22.80 1.80
CA GLY A 71 -23.92 22.60 2.71
C GLY A 71 -23.59 21.91 4.04
N HIS A 72 -22.33 21.57 4.31
CA HIS A 72 -21.91 20.92 5.56
C HIS A 72 -21.11 21.88 6.43
N CYS A 73 -21.29 21.76 7.75
CA CYS A 73 -20.47 22.52 8.70
C CYS A 73 -19.01 22.10 8.67
N CYS A 74 -18.77 20.79 8.79
CA CYS A 74 -17.44 20.26 9.01
C CYS A 74 -16.86 19.67 7.72
N PRO A 75 -15.55 19.82 7.51
CA PRO A 75 -14.87 19.21 6.38
C PRO A 75 -14.87 17.68 6.51
N ARG A 76 -14.79 17.01 5.36
CA ARG A 76 -14.55 15.57 5.28
C ARG A 76 -13.05 15.31 5.24
N MET A 77 -12.59 14.26 5.91
CA MET A 77 -11.20 13.82 5.84
C MET A 77 -11.01 12.88 4.66
N GLU A 78 -10.08 13.21 3.77
CA GLU A 78 -9.67 12.37 2.65
C GLU A 78 -8.24 11.88 2.82
N ARG A 79 -8.01 10.59 2.57
CA ARG A 79 -6.66 10.01 2.53
C ARG A 79 -5.96 10.48 1.26
N VAL A 80 -4.75 11.02 1.37
CA VAL A 80 -3.97 11.53 0.24
C VAL A 80 -2.59 10.88 0.08
N ALA A 81 -2.10 10.19 1.10
CA ALA A 81 -0.85 9.43 1.05
C ALA A 81 -0.87 8.26 2.05
N CYS A 82 -0.09 7.22 1.76
CA CYS A 82 0.10 6.08 2.66
C CYS A 82 1.24 6.36 3.64
N LYS A 83 1.13 5.93 4.90
CA LYS A 83 2.25 5.92 5.84
C LYS A 83 2.92 4.55 5.82
N HIS A 84 4.23 4.51 5.59
CA HIS A 84 5.04 3.33 5.83
C HIS A 84 6.16 3.70 6.80
N GLN A 85 6.25 2.97 7.92
CA GLN A 85 7.07 3.35 9.07
C GLN A 85 6.69 4.77 9.54
N ASP A 86 7.59 5.75 9.41
CA ASP A 86 7.39 7.14 9.79
C ASP A 86 7.39 8.14 8.63
N LYS A 87 7.35 7.63 7.39
CA LYS A 87 7.32 8.46 6.19
C LYS A 87 6.02 8.28 5.42
N PHE A 88 5.55 9.38 4.83
CA PHE A 88 4.38 9.38 3.96
C PHE A 88 4.80 9.29 2.49
N TYR A 89 4.07 8.49 1.74
CA TYR A 89 4.30 8.20 0.33
C TYR A 89 3.05 8.53 -0.48
N ASN A 90 3.19 9.38 -1.48
CA ASN A 90 2.11 9.74 -2.39
C ASN A 90 1.72 8.51 -3.24
N VAL A 91 0.53 8.57 -3.84
CA VAL A 91 0.06 7.51 -4.74
C VAL A 91 1.04 7.35 -5.91
N GLY A 92 1.48 6.12 -6.16
CA GLY A 92 2.47 5.76 -7.18
C GLY A 92 3.93 5.82 -6.70
N GLU A 93 4.22 6.40 -5.54
CA GLU A 93 5.57 6.37 -4.97
C GLU A 93 5.90 4.97 -4.44
N LYS A 94 7.19 4.62 -4.60
CA LYS A 94 7.77 3.35 -4.19
C LYS A 94 8.84 3.57 -3.14
N CYS A 95 8.92 2.65 -2.19
CA CYS A 95 10.05 2.52 -1.29
C CYS A 95 10.43 1.06 -1.12
N GLN A 96 11.65 0.85 -0.65
CA GLN A 96 12.24 -0.46 -0.51
C GLN A 96 12.70 -0.63 0.94
N SER A 97 12.63 -1.85 1.45
CA SER A 97 13.19 -2.21 2.74
C SER A 97 14.71 -2.05 2.76
N GLU A 98 15.29 -1.96 3.96
CA GLU A 98 16.74 -1.83 4.16
C GLU A 98 17.54 -3.05 3.66
N ASP A 99 16.91 -4.22 3.63
CA ASP A 99 17.46 -5.46 3.07
C ASP A 99 17.24 -5.58 1.55
N PHE A 100 16.63 -4.57 0.93
CA PHE A 100 16.30 -4.52 -0.49
C PHE A 100 15.34 -5.61 -0.99
N CYS A 101 14.82 -6.49 -0.12
CA CYS A 101 14.00 -7.63 -0.52
C CYS A 101 12.51 -7.35 -0.56
N THR A 102 12.05 -6.23 -0.01
CA THR A 102 10.63 -5.87 -0.01
C THR A 102 10.43 -4.52 -0.66
N ASN A 103 9.60 -4.49 -1.69
CA ASN A 103 9.14 -3.27 -2.33
C ASN A 103 7.74 -2.92 -1.84
N TYR A 104 7.56 -1.68 -1.44
CA TYR A 104 6.29 -1.10 -1.04
C TYR A 104 5.89 -0.02 -2.03
N GLU A 105 4.61 -0.01 -2.42
CA GLU A 105 4.06 1.00 -3.33
C GLU A 105 2.74 1.51 -2.76
N CYS A 106 2.60 2.83 -2.62
CA CYS A 106 1.29 3.40 -2.25
C CYS A 106 0.38 3.39 -3.47
N ILE A 107 -0.66 2.58 -3.45
CA ILE A 107 -1.60 2.43 -4.58
C ILE A 107 -3.00 2.88 -4.18
N TYR A 108 -3.72 3.42 -5.16
CA TYR A 108 -5.17 3.61 -5.07
C TYR A 108 -5.86 2.46 -5.80
N ASN A 109 -6.53 1.58 -5.06
CA ASN A 109 -7.21 0.43 -5.62
C ASN A 109 -8.48 0.11 -4.79
N ASN A 110 -9.55 -0.34 -5.44
CA ASN A 110 -10.84 -0.61 -4.82
C ASN A 110 -11.36 0.58 -4.01
N GLN A 111 -11.25 1.79 -4.58
CA GLN A 111 -11.67 3.05 -3.96
C GLN A 111 -10.93 3.42 -2.64
N SER A 112 -9.80 2.77 -2.35
CA SER A 112 -9.04 2.98 -1.13
C SER A 112 -7.53 3.11 -1.39
N LEU A 113 -6.86 3.97 -0.62
CA LEU A 113 -5.40 3.99 -0.57
C LEU A 113 -4.92 2.83 0.30
N ARG A 114 -3.92 2.10 -0.18
CA ARG A 114 -3.24 1.03 0.56
C ARG A 114 -1.80 0.87 0.08
N ILE A 115 -0.97 0.28 0.93
CA ILE A 115 0.37 -0.15 0.53
C ILE A 115 0.27 -1.52 -0.13
N LYS A 116 0.81 -1.64 -1.34
CA LYS A 116 1.07 -2.92 -1.99
C LYS A 116 2.48 -3.35 -1.64
N GLU A 117 2.60 -4.56 -1.11
CA GLU A 117 3.86 -5.20 -0.76
C GLU A 117 4.23 -6.24 -1.82
N SER A 118 5.51 -6.29 -2.19
CA SER A 118 6.08 -7.31 -3.07
C SER A 118 7.41 -7.78 -2.48
N ILE A 119 7.48 -9.07 -2.14
CA ILE A 119 8.66 -9.68 -1.50
C ILE A 119 9.42 -10.49 -2.53
N THR A 120 10.71 -10.18 -2.71
CA THR A 120 11.67 -10.99 -3.46
C THR A 120 12.23 -12.06 -2.52
N LYS A 121 12.13 -13.33 -2.93
CA LYS A 121 12.71 -14.46 -2.21
C LYS A 121 14.05 -14.81 -2.82
N CYS A 122 15.03 -15.13 -1.97
CA CYS A 122 16.33 -15.63 -2.42
C CYS A 122 16.38 -17.14 -2.19
N GLU A 123 17.02 -17.82 -3.13
CA GLU A 123 17.27 -19.24 -3.03
C GLU A 123 18.32 -19.54 -1.95
N LYS A 124 18.19 -20.70 -1.33
CA LYS A 124 19.22 -21.24 -0.45
C LYS A 124 20.10 -22.12 -1.34
N VAL A 125 21.39 -21.83 -1.39
CA VAL A 125 22.38 -22.71 -2.03
C VAL A 125 22.24 -24.10 -1.41
N ASP A 126 22.07 -25.13 -2.24
CA ASP A 126 21.93 -26.51 -1.75
C ASP A 126 23.28 -26.98 -1.21
N LEU A 127 23.34 -27.29 0.10
CA LEU A 127 24.55 -27.64 0.83
C LEU A 127 25.18 -28.97 0.36
N LEU A 128 24.50 -29.72 -0.52
CA LEU A 128 25.06 -30.90 -1.18
C LEU A 128 26.17 -30.55 -2.21
N GLU A 129 26.33 -29.26 -2.55
CA GLU A 129 27.36 -28.75 -3.48
C GLU A 129 28.75 -28.53 -2.84
N GLU A 130 28.85 -28.53 -1.50
CA GLU A 130 30.12 -28.25 -0.79
C GLU A 130 31.20 -29.34 -1.01
N GLU A 131 30.82 -30.52 -1.53
CA GLU A 131 31.76 -31.64 -1.72
C GLU A 131 32.65 -31.48 -2.98
N LYS A 132 32.34 -30.54 -3.89
CA LYS A 132 33.06 -30.39 -5.18
C LYS A 132 33.67 -29.01 -5.43
N TYR A 133 33.12 -27.93 -4.83
CA TYR A 133 33.59 -26.55 -4.99
C TYR A 133 33.40 -25.71 -3.71
N GLU A 134 34.28 -24.73 -3.47
CA GLU A 134 34.11 -23.72 -2.40
C GLU A 134 33.23 -22.57 -2.94
N ILE A 135 31.90 -22.69 -2.81
CA ILE A 135 30.96 -21.65 -3.23
C ILE A 135 30.83 -20.61 -2.12
N LYS A 136 31.26 -19.36 -2.38
CA LYS A 136 31.08 -18.23 -1.46
C LYS A 136 29.91 -17.37 -1.89
N THR A 137 29.06 -17.02 -0.92
CA THR A 137 27.97 -16.05 -1.11
C THR A 137 28.32 -14.75 -0.38
N GLU A 138 28.20 -13.62 -1.09
CA GLU A 138 28.43 -12.30 -0.50
C GLU A 138 27.21 -11.40 -0.69
N LYS A 139 26.84 -10.68 0.37
CA LYS A 139 25.77 -9.68 0.32
C LYS A 139 26.27 -8.45 -0.43
N ILE A 140 25.65 -8.12 -1.54
CA ILE A 140 25.94 -6.91 -2.30
C ILE A 140 25.11 -5.75 -1.75
N ALA A 141 25.75 -4.61 -1.49
CA ALA A 141 25.06 -3.39 -1.08
C ALA A 141 24.07 -2.94 -2.17
N GLY A 142 22.82 -2.66 -1.80
CA GLY A 142 21.78 -2.24 -2.73
C GLY A 142 20.99 -3.36 -3.40
N GLN A 143 21.29 -4.63 -3.09
CA GLN A 143 20.62 -5.78 -3.69
C GLN A 143 19.97 -6.67 -2.63
N CYS A 144 18.84 -7.27 -2.99
CA CYS A 144 18.14 -8.22 -2.13
C CYS A 144 18.94 -9.51 -1.96
N CYS A 145 19.28 -10.15 -3.09
CA CYS A 145 19.89 -11.46 -3.05
C CYS A 145 21.42 -11.39 -3.09
N PRO A 146 22.10 -12.30 -2.37
CA PRO A 146 23.55 -12.39 -2.41
C PRO A 146 24.01 -12.76 -3.82
N ALA A 147 25.22 -12.36 -4.18
CA ALA A 147 25.86 -12.90 -5.37
C ALA A 147 26.62 -14.17 -5.04
N CYS A 148 26.67 -15.05 -6.04
CA CYS A 148 27.56 -16.19 -6.03
C CYS A 148 28.91 -15.75 -6.63
N ILE A 149 29.98 -16.10 -5.93
CA ILE A 149 31.35 -15.84 -6.36
C ILE A 149 32.00 -17.19 -6.66
N THR A 150 32.39 -17.39 -7.91
CA THR A 150 33.24 -18.53 -8.29
C THR A 150 34.68 -18.06 -8.41
N GLU A 151 35.61 -18.84 -7.88
CA GLU A 151 37.05 -18.57 -7.93
C GLU A 151 37.74 -19.63 -8.80
N GLU A 152 38.49 -19.21 -9.82
CA GLU A 152 39.24 -20.12 -10.71
C GLU A 152 40.70 -19.69 -10.83
N CYS A 153 41.63 -20.64 -10.79
CA CYS A 153 43.05 -20.39 -11.05
C CYS A 153 43.34 -20.52 -12.55
N LEU A 154 43.55 -19.39 -13.24
CA LEU A 154 43.87 -19.36 -14.66
C LEU A 154 45.37 -19.13 -14.89
N ASN A 155 45.98 -19.94 -15.75
CA ASN A 155 47.36 -19.71 -16.20
C ASN A 155 47.36 -18.69 -17.35
N LYS A 156 47.64 -17.43 -17.03
CA LYS A 156 47.86 -16.39 -18.03
C LYS A 156 49.36 -16.20 -18.19
N THR A 157 49.88 -16.50 -19.39
CA THR A 157 51.29 -16.25 -19.76
C THR A 157 52.32 -16.89 -18.80
N GLY A 158 52.05 -18.10 -18.31
CA GLY A 158 52.95 -18.83 -17.40
C GLY A 158 52.82 -18.44 -15.92
N LYS A 159 51.92 -17.51 -15.59
CA LYS A 159 51.61 -17.10 -14.22
C LYS A 159 50.20 -17.55 -13.88
N ILE A 160 50.05 -18.23 -12.74
CA ILE A 160 48.74 -18.61 -12.19
C ILE A 160 48.15 -17.37 -11.51
N GLU A 161 46.97 -16.96 -11.95
CA GLU A 161 46.19 -15.86 -11.37
C GLU A 161 44.84 -16.38 -10.90
N LEU A 162 44.44 -16.01 -9.68
CA LEU A 162 43.09 -16.26 -9.18
C LEU A 162 42.13 -15.27 -9.84
N VAL A 163 41.12 -15.77 -10.52
CA VAL A 163 40.08 -14.97 -11.17
C VAL A 163 38.76 -15.25 -10.47
N GLN A 164 38.15 -14.20 -9.94
CA GLN A 164 36.82 -14.26 -9.32
C GLN A 164 35.77 -13.80 -10.33
N THR A 165 34.69 -14.58 -10.46
CA THR A 165 33.54 -14.21 -11.28
C THR A 165 32.33 -14.02 -10.36
N VAL A 166 31.80 -12.79 -10.31
CA VAL A 166 30.59 -12.46 -9.55
C VAL A 166 29.39 -12.57 -10.47
N ARG A 167 28.39 -13.37 -10.08
CA ARG A 167 27.13 -13.52 -10.81
C ARG A 167 25.96 -13.25 -9.87
N THR A 168 24.97 -12.50 -10.36
CA THR A 168 23.71 -12.21 -9.67
C THR A 168 22.58 -12.91 -10.42
N CYS A 169 21.75 -13.65 -9.70
CA CYS A 169 20.65 -14.40 -10.31
C CYS A 169 19.38 -13.56 -10.33
N ASN A 170 18.81 -13.35 -11.52
CA ASN A 170 17.51 -12.71 -11.69
C ASN A 170 16.43 -13.80 -11.75
N GLN A 171 15.60 -13.87 -10.72
CA GLN A 171 14.52 -14.85 -10.60
C GLN A 171 13.13 -14.25 -10.84
N ASP A 172 13.04 -12.99 -11.27
CA ASP A 172 11.76 -12.36 -11.63
C ASP A 172 11.26 -12.95 -12.96
N CYS A 173 10.67 -14.13 -12.86
CA CYS A 173 10.05 -14.80 -14.00
C CYS A 173 8.75 -14.09 -14.39
N LYS A 174 8.49 -14.08 -15.70
CA LYS A 174 7.24 -13.54 -16.24
C LYS A 174 6.06 -14.39 -15.75
N LEU A 175 4.86 -13.80 -15.73
CA LEU A 175 3.64 -14.54 -15.43
C LEU A 175 3.56 -15.81 -16.29
N GLY A 176 3.26 -16.97 -15.68
CA GLY A 176 3.20 -18.28 -16.35
C GLY A 176 4.55 -19.00 -16.50
N TRP A 177 5.62 -18.42 -15.97
CA TRP A 177 6.94 -19.00 -15.92
C TRP A 177 7.34 -19.24 -14.46
N GLU A 178 8.04 -20.33 -14.22
CA GLU A 178 8.63 -20.68 -12.93
C GLU A 178 10.14 -20.80 -13.11
N TYR A 179 10.88 -20.31 -12.12
CA TYR A 179 12.32 -20.48 -12.10
C TYR A 179 12.66 -21.94 -11.81
N ARG A 180 13.59 -22.51 -12.58
CA ARG A 180 14.19 -23.81 -12.32
C ARG A 180 15.54 -23.64 -11.67
N ASP A 181 15.83 -24.51 -10.71
CA ASP A 181 17.13 -24.60 -10.06
C ASP A 181 18.25 -24.78 -11.13
N PRO A 182 19.45 -24.23 -10.89
CA PRO A 182 20.58 -24.40 -11.79
C PRO A 182 20.94 -25.86 -12.06
N LYS A 183 21.48 -26.11 -13.25
CA LYS A 183 22.09 -27.41 -13.59
C LYS A 183 23.43 -27.56 -12.85
N GLU A 184 23.92 -28.78 -12.70
CA GLU A 184 25.22 -29.06 -12.07
C GLU A 184 26.33 -28.19 -12.70
N GLY A 185 26.99 -27.37 -11.87
CA GLY A 185 28.06 -26.46 -12.30
C GLY A 185 27.60 -25.09 -12.82
N GLU A 186 26.30 -24.81 -12.85
CA GLU A 186 25.75 -23.50 -13.20
C GLU A 186 25.42 -22.68 -11.96
N CYS A 187 25.68 -21.37 -12.04
CA CYS A 187 25.50 -20.45 -10.92
C CYS A 187 24.05 -19.99 -10.75
N CYS A 188 23.33 -19.86 -11.86
CA CYS A 188 21.95 -19.42 -11.86
C CYS A 188 21.16 -20.39 -12.72
N GLY A 189 19.97 -20.71 -12.25
CA GLY A 189 18.95 -21.38 -13.01
C GLY A 189 18.28 -20.47 -14.04
N GLU A 190 17.23 -21.00 -14.65
CA GLU A 190 16.54 -20.35 -15.77
C GLU A 190 15.03 -20.33 -15.55
N CYS A 191 14.36 -19.27 -16.01
CA CYS A 191 12.90 -19.25 -16.04
C CYS A 191 12.40 -20.18 -17.15
N GLU A 192 11.58 -21.16 -16.79
CA GLU A 192 10.90 -22.04 -17.73
C GLU A 192 9.38 -21.80 -17.70
N GLN A 193 8.74 -21.90 -18.86
CA GLN A 193 7.29 -21.77 -18.93
C GLN A 193 6.60 -23.03 -18.42
N THR A 194 5.92 -22.94 -17.28
CA THR A 194 5.19 -24.08 -16.67
C THR A 194 3.67 -23.97 -16.80
N TYR A 195 3.17 -22.82 -17.27
CA TYR A 195 1.74 -22.58 -17.52
C TYR A 195 1.48 -21.99 -18.91
N CYS A 196 0.36 -22.39 -19.51
CA CYS A 196 -0.24 -21.65 -20.61
C CYS A 196 -1.00 -20.45 -20.06
N ILE A 197 -1.00 -19.33 -20.80
CA ILE A 197 -1.65 -18.09 -20.39
C ILE A 197 -2.75 -17.76 -21.39
N GLU A 198 -4.00 -17.78 -20.94
CA GLU A 198 -5.15 -17.38 -21.75
C GLU A 198 -5.91 -16.28 -20.99
N ASN A 199 -6.00 -15.07 -21.55
CA ASN A 199 -6.67 -13.91 -20.92
C ASN A 199 -6.20 -13.59 -19.49
N GLY A 200 -4.91 -13.85 -19.18
CA GLY A 200 -4.34 -13.63 -17.84
C GLY A 200 -4.60 -14.75 -16.84
N ILE A 201 -5.27 -15.83 -17.27
CA ILE A 201 -5.50 -17.04 -16.48
C ILE A 201 -4.39 -18.05 -16.77
N LEU A 202 -3.84 -18.65 -15.71
CA LEU A 202 -2.80 -19.68 -15.78
C LEU A 202 -3.43 -21.08 -15.90
N HIS A 203 -3.03 -21.82 -16.93
CA HIS A 203 -3.43 -23.21 -17.15
C HIS A 203 -2.21 -24.13 -16.98
N GLN A 204 -2.29 -25.12 -16.08
CA GLN A 204 -1.21 -26.08 -15.87
C GLN A 204 -1.06 -27.03 -17.06
N ILE A 205 0.19 -27.28 -17.45
CA ILE A 205 0.54 -28.25 -18.47
C ILE A 205 0.57 -29.64 -17.79
N ASN A 206 -0.37 -30.51 -18.15
CA ASN A 206 -0.59 -31.89 -17.66
C ASN A 206 -1.29 -32.06 -16.31
N MET A 207 -2.63 -32.02 -16.32
CA MET A 207 -3.43 -32.76 -15.34
C MET A 207 -4.16 -33.90 -16.05
N PRO A 208 -3.98 -35.18 -15.68
CA PRO A 208 -4.82 -36.25 -16.20
C PRO A 208 -6.29 -35.96 -15.86
N PRO A 209 -7.25 -36.31 -16.73
CA PRO A 209 -8.65 -35.86 -16.68
C PRO A 209 -9.48 -36.33 -15.47
N GLY A 210 -8.86 -36.79 -14.37
CA GLY A 210 -9.53 -37.30 -13.16
C GLY A 210 -9.42 -36.44 -11.90
N TYR A 211 -8.57 -35.40 -11.86
CA TYR A 211 -8.24 -34.73 -10.59
C TYR A 211 -9.09 -33.49 -10.27
N LEU A 212 -9.93 -33.03 -11.20
CA LEU A 212 -10.92 -31.96 -10.97
C LEU A 212 -11.95 -32.32 -9.88
N MET A 213 -12.16 -33.61 -9.59
CA MET A 213 -13.13 -34.07 -8.59
C MET A 213 -12.63 -33.99 -7.14
N ILE A 214 -11.31 -33.86 -6.91
CA ILE A 214 -10.76 -33.86 -5.54
C ILE A 214 -10.73 -32.45 -4.95
N ILE A 215 -10.40 -31.44 -5.77
CA ILE A 215 -10.36 -30.04 -5.31
C ILE A 215 -11.77 -29.49 -5.09
N ALA A 216 -12.76 -29.88 -5.91
CA ALA A 216 -14.16 -29.50 -5.72
C ALA A 216 -14.76 -30.07 -4.41
N ARG A 217 -14.35 -31.28 -3.98
CA ARG A 217 -14.78 -31.86 -2.70
C ARG A 217 -14.14 -31.19 -1.49
N LEU A 218 -12.88 -30.75 -1.58
CA LEU A 218 -12.22 -30.04 -0.48
C LEU A 218 -12.76 -28.61 -0.25
N ILE A 219 -13.20 -27.94 -1.32
CA ILE A 219 -13.84 -26.62 -1.20
C ILE A 219 -15.27 -26.76 -0.61
N PHE A 220 -16.04 -27.78 -1.00
CA PHE A 220 -17.40 -27.98 -0.47
C PHE A 220 -17.44 -28.42 1.01
N VAL A 221 -16.45 -29.20 1.47
CA VAL A 221 -16.38 -29.62 2.89
C VAL A 221 -16.08 -28.43 3.81
N ARG A 222 -15.32 -27.42 3.36
CA ARG A 222 -15.03 -26.22 4.18
C ARG A 222 -16.16 -25.19 4.22
N LEU A 223 -17.10 -25.21 3.27
CA LEU A 223 -18.26 -24.32 3.28
C LEU A 223 -19.39 -24.84 4.19
N ASN A 224 -19.53 -26.16 4.36
CA ASN A 224 -20.60 -26.74 5.20
C ASN A 224 -20.25 -26.90 6.68
N THR A 225 -19.01 -26.69 7.10
CA THR A 225 -18.64 -26.63 8.53
C THR A 225 -18.68 -25.22 9.12
N ALA A 226 -19.01 -24.20 8.31
CA ALA A 226 -19.21 -22.82 8.77
C ALA A 226 -20.70 -22.44 8.93
N ILE A 227 -21.64 -23.38 8.74
CA ILE A 227 -23.07 -23.20 9.04
C ILE A 227 -23.54 -24.40 9.89
N ARG A 228 -23.13 -24.42 11.15
CA ARG A 228 -23.89 -25.02 12.26
C ARG A 228 -23.39 -24.46 13.58
#